data_AF-A0A1V5M0B9-F1
#
_entry.id   AF-A0A1V5M0B9-F1
#
_cell.length_a   1.000
_cell.length_b   1.000
_cell.length_c   1.000
_cell.angle_alpha   90.00
_cell.angle_beta   90.00
_cell.angle_gamma   90.00
#
_symmetry.space_group_name_H-M   'P 1'
#
loop_
_entity.id
_entity.type
_entity.pdbx_description
1 polymer ?
#
loop_
_entity_poly.entity_id
_entity_poly.type
_entity_poly.pdbx_seq_one_letter_code
_entity_poly.pdbx_strand_id
1 'polypeptide(L)'
;MIGSLGAIDTAGLLQSLATAKKTGLLTVDNRDKTLIVAFEGGKPTHASLSKLRGYDAMVEFLTTWSEGIFVFRDKGKSLELDDSARLSQSLDRLLLDSALFQDQINQILGIFPQGRDSILERVWNFEALWLQMKTTPLTFIDESAVQIEDRKRIAELATYIDGLSTLDEVLKSYETWCTHKIMKSIYLLVQLKLANIQQGSLFRPLTIFQKISEEIQNLVGPEDNKVLLNSSLHYVHGDSPAKGRFHIDHEGRISVNLAQMKRAAVPVSAVLLELRRWMEAYLAYSRRQLAGYDAAIVDEIVTKVINNHTN
;
A
#
# COMPACT_ATOMS: atom_id res chain seq x y z
N MET A 1 -32.86 -5.11 -17.58
CA MET A 1 -31.91 -4.20 -18.26
C MET A 1 -30.50 -4.74 -18.03
N ILE A 2 -29.66 -4.79 -19.06
CA ILE A 2 -28.26 -5.25 -18.95
C ILE A 2 -27.38 -4.18 -19.58
N GLY A 3 -26.22 -3.90 -18.98
CA GLY A 3 -25.25 -2.98 -19.53
C GLY A 3 -23.89 -3.09 -18.85
N SER A 4 -22.96 -2.22 -19.25
CA SER A 4 -21.61 -2.14 -18.69
C SER A 4 -21.38 -0.77 -18.07
N LEU A 5 -20.75 -0.76 -16.89
CA LEU A 5 -20.09 0.43 -16.37
C LEU A 5 -18.92 0.81 -17.29
N GLY A 6 -18.59 2.11 -17.32
CA GLY A 6 -17.64 2.72 -18.26
C GLY A 6 -18.32 3.42 -19.44
N ALA A 7 -19.47 2.90 -19.90
CA ALA A 7 -20.35 3.62 -20.83
C ALA A 7 -21.33 4.56 -20.10
N ILE A 8 -21.71 4.17 -18.87
CA ILE A 8 -22.42 4.97 -17.89
C ILE A 8 -21.65 4.90 -16.58
N ASP A 9 -21.53 6.02 -15.90
CA ASP A 9 -20.93 6.10 -14.58
C ASP A 9 -21.90 5.56 -13.51
N THR A 10 -21.37 5.25 -12.33
CA THR A 10 -22.14 4.64 -11.23
C THR A 10 -23.27 5.57 -10.75
N ALA A 11 -23.01 6.88 -10.64
CA ALA A 11 -24.01 7.87 -10.27
C ALA A 11 -25.12 7.98 -11.34
N GLY A 12 -24.74 8.11 -12.61
CA GLY A 12 -25.68 8.14 -13.73
C GLY A 12 -26.57 6.89 -13.80
N LEU A 13 -26.02 5.70 -13.52
CA LEU A 13 -26.79 4.46 -13.45
C LEU A 13 -27.86 4.52 -12.36
N LEU A 14 -27.51 4.88 -11.13
CA LEU A 14 -28.49 4.96 -10.03
C LEU A 14 -29.55 6.03 -10.28
N GLN A 15 -29.14 7.20 -10.79
CA GLN A 15 -30.06 8.29 -11.15
C GLN A 15 -31.04 7.85 -12.23
N SER A 16 -30.60 7.12 -13.25
CA SER A 16 -31.48 6.62 -14.33
C SER A 16 -32.58 5.70 -13.79
N LEU A 17 -32.25 4.82 -12.83
CA LEU A 17 -33.21 3.94 -12.16
C LEU A 17 -34.19 4.74 -11.29
N ALA A 18 -33.69 5.79 -10.62
CA ALA A 18 -34.49 6.71 -9.83
C ALA A 18 -35.50 7.48 -10.68
N THR A 19 -35.05 8.12 -11.77
CA THR A 19 -35.91 8.90 -12.68
C THR A 19 -36.98 8.03 -13.31
N ALA A 20 -36.63 6.79 -13.69
CA ALA A 20 -37.57 5.82 -14.25
C ALA A 20 -38.49 5.16 -13.20
N LYS A 21 -38.38 5.53 -11.91
CA LYS A 21 -39.15 5.00 -10.78
C LYS A 21 -39.17 3.47 -10.73
N LYS A 22 -38.03 2.84 -11.04
CA LYS A 22 -37.92 1.38 -11.14
C LYS A 22 -38.07 0.71 -9.77
N THR A 23 -38.66 -0.49 -9.78
CA THR A 23 -38.78 -1.36 -8.60
C THR A 23 -38.22 -2.73 -8.94
N GLY A 24 -37.19 -3.15 -8.21
CA GLY A 24 -36.48 -4.39 -8.51
C GLY A 24 -35.09 -4.44 -7.90
N LEU A 25 -34.25 -5.30 -8.44
CA LEU A 25 -32.87 -5.50 -8.00
C LEU A 25 -31.89 -5.06 -9.08
N LEU A 26 -30.95 -4.22 -8.68
CA LEU A 26 -29.72 -3.97 -9.41
C LEU A 26 -28.64 -4.91 -8.88
N THR A 27 -28.04 -5.70 -9.75
CA THR A 27 -26.81 -6.45 -9.48
C THR A 27 -25.72 -5.87 -10.35
N VAL A 28 -24.56 -5.57 -9.76
CA VAL A 28 -23.38 -5.14 -10.50
C VAL A 28 -22.22 -6.03 -10.15
N ASP A 29 -21.65 -6.70 -11.14
CA ASP A 29 -20.52 -7.58 -10.98
C ASP A 29 -19.25 -6.92 -11.53
N ASN A 30 -18.20 -6.89 -10.72
CA ASN A 30 -16.88 -6.47 -11.13
C ASN A 30 -15.87 -7.52 -10.66
N ARG A 31 -15.37 -8.35 -11.59
CA ARG A 31 -14.36 -9.44 -11.45
C ARG A 31 -14.39 -10.23 -10.14
N ASP A 32 -14.07 -9.60 -9.03
CA ASP A 32 -13.89 -10.17 -7.69
C ASP A 32 -15.02 -9.83 -6.70
N LYS A 33 -15.93 -8.89 -7.03
CA LYS A 33 -16.97 -8.38 -6.13
C LYS A 33 -18.31 -8.21 -6.84
N THR A 34 -19.38 -8.39 -6.06
CA THR A 34 -20.76 -8.20 -6.50
C THR A 34 -21.46 -7.21 -5.58
N LEU A 35 -22.03 -6.16 -6.17
CA LEU A 35 -22.95 -5.25 -5.53
C LEU A 35 -24.39 -5.71 -5.80
N ILE A 36 -25.23 -5.70 -4.78
CA ILE A 36 -26.67 -5.87 -4.90
C ILE A 36 -27.37 -4.67 -4.26
N VAL A 37 -28.26 -4.02 -5.01
CA VAL A 37 -29.07 -2.90 -4.53
C VAL A 37 -30.55 -3.15 -4.83
N ALA A 38 -31.40 -3.07 -3.81
CA ALA A 38 -32.84 -3.10 -3.96
C ALA A 38 -33.39 -1.69 -4.20
N PHE A 39 -34.31 -1.58 -5.15
CA PHE A 39 -35.01 -0.35 -5.49
C PHE A 39 -36.52 -0.51 -5.33
N GLU A 40 -37.17 0.51 -4.76
CA GLU A 40 -38.61 0.65 -4.68
C GLU A 40 -39.06 2.03 -5.16
N GLY A 41 -39.81 2.08 -6.27
CA GLY A 41 -40.31 3.33 -6.83
C GLY A 41 -39.20 4.32 -7.19
N GLY A 42 -38.03 3.82 -7.61
CA GLY A 42 -36.84 4.60 -7.91
C GLY A 42 -35.96 4.92 -6.70
N LYS A 43 -36.34 4.52 -5.48
CA LYS A 43 -35.54 4.78 -4.28
C LYS A 43 -34.73 3.54 -3.92
N PRO A 44 -33.41 3.64 -3.72
CA PRO A 44 -32.64 2.54 -3.19
C PRO A 44 -33.02 2.31 -1.72
N THR A 45 -33.37 1.06 -1.36
CA THR A 45 -33.83 0.72 0.00
C THR A 45 -32.82 -0.13 0.75
N HIS A 46 -32.08 -1.00 0.07
CA HIS A 46 -31.05 -1.84 0.66
C HIS A 46 -29.86 -1.97 -0.29
N ALA A 47 -28.67 -2.12 0.25
CA ALA A 47 -27.45 -2.33 -0.51
C ALA A 47 -26.49 -3.30 0.20
N SER A 48 -25.81 -4.14 -0.57
CA SER A 48 -24.81 -5.09 -0.08
C SER A 48 -23.67 -5.18 -1.08
N LEU A 49 -22.44 -5.14 -0.58
CA LEU A 49 -21.21 -5.31 -1.35
C LEU A 49 -20.23 -6.14 -0.53
N SER A 50 -20.12 -7.44 -0.82
CA SER A 50 -19.28 -8.37 -0.06
C SER A 50 -19.57 -8.30 1.45
N LYS A 51 -18.65 -7.73 2.25
CA LYS A 51 -18.81 -7.52 3.70
C LYS A 51 -19.44 -6.17 4.06
N LEU A 52 -19.48 -5.23 3.12
CA LEU A 52 -20.07 -3.91 3.32
C LEU A 52 -21.59 -3.99 3.15
N ARG A 53 -22.31 -3.23 3.98
CA ARG A 53 -23.77 -3.23 4.04
C ARG A 53 -24.31 -1.80 4.07
N GLY A 54 -25.49 -1.61 3.50
CA GLY A 54 -26.22 -0.36 3.50
C GLY A 54 -25.39 0.80 2.94
N TYR A 55 -25.27 1.86 3.73
CA TYR A 55 -24.61 3.10 3.33
C TYR A 55 -23.16 2.88 2.87
N ASP A 56 -22.38 2.09 3.61
CA ASP A 56 -20.96 1.87 3.28
C ASP A 56 -20.80 1.10 1.96
N ALA A 57 -21.72 0.19 1.62
CA ALA A 57 -21.72 -0.51 0.33
C ALA A 57 -22.00 0.45 -0.83
N MET A 58 -22.97 1.36 -0.66
CA MET A 58 -23.29 2.38 -1.67
C MET A 58 -22.14 3.35 -1.90
N VAL A 59 -21.52 3.82 -0.82
CA VAL A 59 -20.37 4.74 -0.90
C VAL A 59 -19.19 4.07 -1.58
N GLU A 60 -18.87 2.82 -1.24
CA GLU A 60 -17.80 2.08 -1.91
C GLU A 60 -18.06 1.98 -3.42
N PHE A 61 -19.26 1.55 -3.80
CA PHE A 61 -19.65 1.47 -5.21
C PHE A 61 -19.50 2.81 -5.94
N LEU A 62 -19.99 3.90 -5.36
CA LEU A 62 -19.97 5.22 -5.97
C LEU A 62 -18.56 5.82 -6.08
N THR A 63 -17.68 5.50 -5.14
CA THR A 63 -16.35 6.13 -5.06
C THR A 63 -15.25 5.34 -5.78
N THR A 64 -15.35 4.01 -5.86
CA THR A 64 -14.24 3.18 -6.35
C THR A 64 -14.53 2.40 -7.62
N TRP A 65 -15.79 2.17 -8.00
CA TRP A 65 -16.10 1.37 -9.17
C TRP A 65 -16.16 2.23 -10.44
N SER A 66 -15.34 1.88 -11.42
CA SER A 66 -15.32 2.49 -12.76
C SER A 66 -15.72 1.51 -13.86
N GLU A 67 -15.67 0.21 -13.60
CA GLU A 67 -15.97 -0.88 -14.53
C GLU A 67 -16.81 -1.96 -13.86
N GLY A 68 -17.46 -2.80 -14.68
CA GLY A 68 -18.36 -3.87 -14.22
C GLY A 68 -19.57 -4.06 -15.13
N ILE A 69 -20.24 -5.19 -15.00
CA ILE A 69 -21.47 -5.51 -15.74
C ILE A 69 -22.64 -5.36 -14.78
N PHE A 70 -23.66 -4.61 -15.18
CA PHE A 70 -24.87 -4.47 -14.38
C PHE A 70 -26.07 -5.16 -15.02
N VAL A 71 -26.91 -5.73 -14.16
CA VAL A 71 -28.19 -6.33 -14.51
C VAL A 71 -29.25 -5.81 -13.56
N PHE A 72 -30.28 -5.18 -14.11
CA PHE A 72 -31.48 -4.82 -13.37
C PHE A 72 -32.62 -5.78 -13.68
N ARG A 73 -33.19 -6.40 -12.64
CA ARG A 73 -34.32 -7.33 -12.70
C ARG A 73 -35.55 -6.71 -12.03
N ASP A 74 -36.59 -6.47 -12.82
CA ASP A 74 -37.88 -6.00 -12.31
C ASP A 74 -38.47 -7.04 -11.33
N LYS A 75 -39.04 -6.57 -10.20
CA LYS A 75 -39.66 -7.42 -9.16
C LYS A 75 -38.76 -8.49 -8.51
N GLY A 76 -37.44 -8.34 -8.59
CA GLY A 76 -36.50 -9.22 -7.88
C GLY A 76 -36.55 -9.06 -6.36
N LYS A 77 -36.40 -10.15 -5.61
CA LYS A 77 -36.09 -10.16 -4.17
C LYS A 77 -34.76 -10.90 -3.97
N SER A 78 -33.86 -10.34 -3.16
CA SER A 78 -32.57 -10.96 -2.86
C SER A 78 -32.60 -11.47 -1.44
N LEU A 79 -32.18 -12.72 -1.25
CA LEU A 79 -32.02 -13.33 0.08
C LEU A 79 -30.83 -12.73 0.85
N GLU A 80 -29.93 -12.03 0.15
CA GLU A 80 -28.71 -11.45 0.73
C GLU A 80 -28.93 -10.07 1.38
N LEU A 81 -30.13 -9.50 1.25
CA LEU A 81 -30.48 -8.19 1.80
C LEU A 81 -31.29 -8.38 3.08
N ASP A 82 -30.61 -8.27 4.22
CA ASP A 82 -31.21 -8.25 5.56
C ASP A 82 -31.39 -6.80 6.06
N ASP A 83 -31.87 -6.64 7.29
CA ASP A 83 -32.07 -5.32 7.90
C ASP A 83 -30.75 -4.53 8.06
N SER A 84 -29.60 -5.21 8.12
CA SER A 84 -28.28 -4.54 8.17
C SER A 84 -27.90 -3.87 6.85
N ALA A 85 -28.48 -4.34 5.74
CA ALA A 85 -28.29 -3.77 4.41
C ALA A 85 -29.17 -2.53 4.15
N ARG A 86 -30.05 -2.14 5.09
CA ARG A 86 -31.03 -1.07 4.87
C ARG A 86 -30.38 0.32 4.75
N LEU A 87 -30.87 1.10 3.80
CA LEU A 87 -30.49 2.49 3.58
C LEU A 87 -31.48 3.41 4.29
N SER A 88 -30.96 4.34 5.10
CA SER A 88 -31.76 5.36 5.78
C SER A 88 -31.70 6.72 5.07
N GLN A 89 -30.68 6.97 4.26
CA GLN A 89 -30.46 8.21 3.53
C GLN A 89 -31.12 8.19 2.14
N SER A 90 -31.42 9.37 1.60
CA SER A 90 -31.88 9.51 0.21
C SER A 90 -30.74 9.27 -0.78
N LEU A 91 -31.10 8.92 -2.02
CA LEU A 91 -30.13 8.78 -3.11
C LEU A 91 -29.33 10.07 -3.32
N ASP A 92 -29.98 11.24 -3.32
CA ASP A 92 -29.29 12.52 -3.50
C ASP A 92 -28.23 12.77 -2.42
N ARG A 93 -28.53 12.39 -1.17
CA ARG A 93 -27.56 12.50 -0.07
C ARG A 93 -26.39 11.54 -0.26
N LEU A 94 -26.67 10.29 -0.67
CA LEU A 94 -25.62 9.30 -0.97
C LEU A 94 -24.69 9.78 -2.08
N LEU A 95 -25.23 10.36 -3.15
CA LEU A 95 -24.45 10.88 -4.27
C LEU A 95 -23.58 12.07 -3.84
N LEU A 96 -24.14 13.01 -3.07
CA LEU A 96 -23.41 14.17 -2.57
C LEU A 96 -22.27 13.78 -1.61
N ASP A 97 -22.56 12.89 -0.65
CA ASP A 97 -21.54 12.40 0.28
C ASP A 97 -20.44 11.63 -0.46
N SER A 98 -20.81 10.78 -1.43
CA SER A 98 -19.83 10.00 -2.20
C SER A 98 -18.93 10.89 -3.06
N ALA A 99 -19.48 11.93 -3.68
CA ALA A 99 -18.66 12.91 -4.43
C ALA A 99 -17.64 13.60 -3.51
N LEU A 100 -18.07 14.05 -2.33
CA LEU A 100 -17.17 14.64 -1.33
C LEU A 100 -16.08 13.66 -0.89
N PHE A 101 -16.42 12.40 -0.68
CA PHE A 101 -15.45 11.37 -0.29
C PHE A 101 -14.48 11.04 -1.42
N GLN A 102 -14.92 11.07 -2.68
CA GLN A 102 -14.06 10.89 -3.83
C GLN A 102 -13.03 12.02 -3.94
N ASP A 103 -13.45 13.27 -3.73
CA ASP A 103 -12.54 14.43 -3.69
C ASP A 103 -11.49 14.29 -2.58
N GLN A 104 -11.91 13.85 -1.39
CA GLN A 104 -10.99 13.60 -0.27
C GLN A 104 -10.00 12.47 -0.57
N ILE A 105 -10.44 11.38 -1.21
CA ILE A 105 -9.53 10.31 -1.66
C ILE A 105 -8.51 10.88 -2.64
N ASN A 106 -8.95 11.65 -3.63
CA ASN A 106 -8.07 12.25 -4.63
C ASN A 106 -7.07 13.23 -4.00
N GLN A 107 -7.52 14.02 -3.03
CA GLN A 107 -6.64 14.92 -2.26
C GLN A 107 -5.55 14.13 -1.52
N ILE A 108 -5.92 13.05 -0.82
CA ILE A 108 -4.96 12.20 -0.09
C ILE A 108 -3.97 11.55 -1.07
N LEU A 109 -4.47 11.02 -2.19
CA LEU A 109 -3.62 10.43 -3.23
C LEU A 109 -2.64 11.43 -3.84
N GLY A 110 -3.04 12.69 -3.99
CA GLY A 110 -2.17 13.77 -4.46
C GLY A 110 -1.03 14.13 -3.50
N ILE A 111 -1.16 13.78 -2.21
CA ILE A 111 -0.09 13.96 -1.21
C ILE A 111 0.92 12.79 -1.26
N PHE A 112 0.49 11.64 -1.78
CA PHE A 112 1.30 10.42 -1.78
C PHE A 112 2.17 10.39 -3.05
N PRO A 113 3.51 10.29 -2.97
CA PRO A 113 4.41 10.46 -4.11
C PRO A 113 4.14 9.55 -5.32
N GLN A 114 3.63 8.34 -5.07
CA GLN A 114 3.29 7.35 -6.09
C GLN A 114 1.79 7.04 -6.12
N GLY A 115 0.95 7.93 -5.54
CA GLY A 115 -0.49 7.70 -5.43
C GLY A 115 -0.80 6.34 -4.80
N ARG A 116 -1.53 5.49 -5.53
CA ARG A 116 -1.94 4.14 -5.10
C ARG A 116 -0.79 3.14 -5.00
N ASP A 117 0.31 3.36 -5.71
CA ASP A 117 1.49 2.48 -5.68
C ASP A 117 2.43 2.82 -4.51
N SER A 118 2.12 3.85 -3.73
CA SER A 118 2.93 4.24 -2.58
C SER A 118 2.96 3.12 -1.54
N ILE A 119 4.17 2.73 -1.14
CA ILE A 119 4.39 1.73 -0.10
C ILE A 119 4.28 2.40 1.27
N LEU A 120 3.49 1.79 2.15
CA LEU A 120 3.26 2.28 3.50
C LEU A 120 4.02 1.40 4.49
N GLU A 121 4.72 2.03 5.43
CA GLU A 121 5.44 1.35 6.50
C GLU A 121 4.93 1.81 7.86
N ARG A 122 4.56 0.87 8.72
CA ARG A 122 4.21 1.12 10.11
C ARG A 122 5.47 1.31 10.96
N VAL A 123 5.46 2.27 11.89
CA VAL A 123 6.57 2.46 12.82
C VAL A 123 6.72 1.26 13.78
N TRP A 124 7.96 0.93 14.13
CA TRP A 124 8.29 -0.25 14.95
C TRP A 124 7.64 -0.23 16.35
N ASN A 125 7.45 0.95 16.94
CA ASN A 125 6.86 1.16 18.26
C ASN A 125 5.38 1.59 18.20
N PHE A 126 4.68 1.24 17.12
CA PHE A 126 3.30 1.65 16.88
C PHE A 126 2.39 1.43 18.09
N GLU A 127 2.40 0.23 18.70
CA GLU A 127 1.48 -0.09 19.80
C GLU A 127 1.69 0.83 21.02
N ALA A 128 2.95 1.13 21.34
CA ALA A 128 3.27 2.02 22.44
C ALA A 128 2.80 3.45 22.17
N LEU A 129 3.04 3.97 20.96
CA LEU A 129 2.61 5.31 20.56
C LEU A 129 1.09 5.41 20.45
N TRP A 130 0.44 4.40 19.88
CA TRP A 130 -1.01 4.35 19.74
C TRP A 130 -1.72 4.31 21.10
N LEU A 131 -1.17 3.54 22.05
CA LEU A 131 -1.69 3.48 23.42
C LEU A 131 -1.56 4.83 24.15
N GLN A 132 -0.45 5.55 23.95
CA GLN A 132 -0.27 6.90 24.50
C GLN A 132 -1.32 7.88 23.99
N MET A 133 -1.80 7.70 22.75
CA MET A 133 -2.80 8.55 22.12
C MET A 133 -4.25 8.15 22.46
N LYS A 134 -4.48 7.17 23.36
CA LYS A 134 -5.82 6.64 23.67
C LYS A 134 -6.80 7.71 24.15
N THR A 135 -6.32 8.71 24.89
CA THR A 135 -7.14 9.80 25.46
C THR A 135 -7.07 11.10 24.65
N THR A 136 -6.13 11.21 23.71
CA THR A 136 -5.95 12.40 22.88
C THR A 136 -7.09 12.50 21.86
N PRO A 137 -7.86 13.60 21.78
CA PRO A 137 -8.85 13.75 20.72
C PRO A 137 -8.16 13.77 19.35
N LEU A 138 -8.62 12.94 18.42
CA LEU A 138 -8.09 12.84 17.06
C LEU A 138 -9.17 13.28 16.08
N THR A 139 -8.75 13.90 14.99
CA THR A 139 -9.63 14.35 13.90
C THR A 139 -9.12 13.81 12.57
N PHE A 140 -10.05 13.46 11.69
CA PHE A 140 -9.73 13.11 10.30
C PHE A 140 -9.46 14.38 9.47
N ILE A 141 -9.06 14.19 8.21
CA ILE A 141 -8.78 15.28 7.25
C ILE A 141 -9.98 16.22 7.03
N ASP A 142 -11.20 15.71 7.22
CA ASP A 142 -12.45 16.44 7.07
C ASP A 142 -12.94 17.04 8.41
N GLU A 143 -12.03 17.16 9.39
CA GLU A 143 -12.27 17.69 10.73
C GLU A 143 -13.24 16.87 11.59
N SER A 144 -13.74 15.74 11.07
CA SER A 144 -14.61 14.85 11.83
C SER A 144 -13.84 14.15 12.96
N ALA A 145 -14.51 13.97 14.10
CA ALA A 145 -13.90 13.36 15.28
C ALA A 145 -13.78 11.84 15.14
N VAL A 146 -12.60 11.30 15.44
CA VAL A 146 -12.32 9.86 15.44
C VAL A 146 -13.01 9.19 16.64
N GLN A 147 -13.97 8.32 16.37
CA GLN A 147 -14.75 7.64 17.40
C GLN A 147 -13.96 6.48 18.03
N ILE A 148 -14.47 5.96 19.15
CA ILE A 148 -13.86 4.82 19.85
C ILE A 148 -13.79 3.57 18.94
N GLU A 149 -14.82 3.34 18.14
CA GLU A 149 -14.85 2.21 17.22
C GLU A 149 -13.86 2.40 16.07
N ASP A 150 -13.72 3.63 15.56
CA ASP A 150 -12.74 3.96 14.54
C ASP A 150 -11.32 3.66 15.02
N ARG A 151 -11.00 3.94 16.29
CA ARG A 151 -9.67 3.64 16.84
C ARG A 151 -9.31 2.17 16.82
N LYS A 152 -10.27 1.28 17.11
CA LYS A 152 -10.04 -0.17 17.06
C LYS A 152 -9.75 -0.61 15.64
N ARG A 153 -10.52 -0.09 14.68
CA ARG A 153 -10.39 -0.37 13.26
C ARG A 153 -9.11 0.19 12.66
N ILE A 154 -8.67 1.38 13.09
CA ILE A 154 -7.38 1.96 12.69
C ILE A 154 -6.22 1.09 13.20
N ALA A 155 -6.29 0.60 14.44
CA ALA A 155 -5.27 -0.32 14.97
C ALA A 155 -5.23 -1.64 14.18
N GLU A 156 -6.40 -2.20 13.85
CA GLU A 156 -6.51 -3.40 13.01
C GLU A 156 -5.95 -3.15 11.60
N LEU A 157 -6.32 -2.05 10.95
CA LEU A 157 -5.83 -1.62 9.64
C LEU A 157 -4.31 -1.48 9.64
N ALA A 158 -3.72 -0.92 10.70
CA ALA A 158 -2.27 -0.76 10.79
C ALA A 158 -1.51 -2.10 10.71
N THR A 159 -2.14 -3.24 11.08
CA THR A 159 -1.50 -4.56 10.95
C THR A 159 -1.28 -5.01 9.50
N TYR A 160 -2.00 -4.41 8.54
CA TYR A 160 -1.82 -4.65 7.10
C TYR A 160 -0.73 -3.77 6.49
N ILE A 161 -0.20 -2.80 7.24
CA ILE A 161 0.87 -1.89 6.81
C ILE A 161 2.23 -2.52 7.17
N ASP A 162 2.72 -3.39 6.29
CA ASP A 162 3.91 -4.21 6.51
C ASP A 162 5.22 -3.59 5.96
N GLY A 163 5.16 -2.42 5.33
CA GLY A 163 6.32 -1.80 4.69
C GLY A 163 6.74 -2.45 3.36
N LEU A 164 5.92 -3.33 2.80
CA LEU A 164 6.15 -4.03 1.55
C LEU A 164 4.98 -3.89 0.56
N SER A 165 3.76 -3.89 1.10
CA SER A 165 2.53 -3.79 0.33
C SER A 165 2.27 -2.34 -0.09
N THR A 166 1.80 -2.18 -1.31
CA THR A 166 1.31 -0.90 -1.84
C THR A 166 0.03 -0.48 -1.13
N LEU A 167 -0.31 0.81 -1.18
CA LEU A 167 -1.59 1.30 -0.70
C LEU A 167 -2.76 0.53 -1.33
N ASP A 168 -2.73 0.26 -2.65
CA ASP A 168 -3.78 -0.49 -3.33
C ASP A 168 -3.96 -1.92 -2.77
N GLU A 169 -2.85 -2.61 -2.46
CA GLU A 169 -2.89 -3.93 -1.83
C GLU A 169 -3.46 -3.88 -0.41
N VAL A 170 -3.12 -2.84 0.37
CA VAL A 170 -3.69 -2.62 1.72
C VAL A 170 -5.20 -2.37 1.62
N LEU A 171 -5.65 -1.52 0.69
CA LEU A 171 -7.07 -1.24 0.45
C LEU A 171 -7.85 -2.50 0.08
N LYS A 172 -7.28 -3.35 -0.79
CA LYS A 172 -7.90 -4.63 -1.18
C LYS A 172 -7.95 -5.64 -0.05
N SER A 173 -6.94 -5.65 0.82
CA SER A 173 -6.83 -6.61 1.92
C SER A 173 -7.77 -6.27 3.09
N TYR A 174 -8.05 -4.99 3.33
CA TYR A 174 -8.90 -4.54 4.43
C TYR A 174 -10.36 -4.30 3.99
N GLU A 175 -11.14 -5.36 3.90
CA GLU A 175 -12.54 -5.30 3.40
C GLU A 175 -13.58 -4.83 4.42
N THR A 176 -13.18 -4.56 5.66
CA THR A 176 -14.12 -4.25 6.75
C THR A 176 -14.64 -2.82 6.72
N TRP A 177 -13.94 -1.93 6.00
CA TRP A 177 -14.35 -0.55 5.77
C TRP A 177 -14.41 -0.25 4.29
N CYS A 178 -15.21 0.76 3.94
CA CYS A 178 -15.15 1.38 2.62
C CYS A 178 -13.85 2.18 2.46
N THR A 179 -13.36 2.23 1.22
CA THR A 179 -12.07 2.78 0.80
C THR A 179 -11.85 4.18 1.34
N HIS A 180 -12.86 5.05 1.34
CA HIS A 180 -12.70 6.42 1.84
C HIS A 180 -12.33 6.47 3.34
N LYS A 181 -12.91 5.60 4.19
CA LYS A 181 -12.58 5.51 5.61
C LYS A 181 -11.16 4.99 5.81
N ILE A 182 -10.76 4.01 5.01
CA ILE A 182 -9.40 3.46 5.02
C ILE A 182 -8.40 4.56 4.64
N MET A 183 -8.65 5.29 3.55
CA MET A 183 -7.80 6.39 3.08
C MET A 183 -7.63 7.49 4.14
N LYS A 184 -8.73 7.95 4.75
CA LYS A 184 -8.67 8.93 5.86
C LYS A 184 -7.87 8.42 7.06
N SER A 185 -8.03 7.15 7.39
CA SER A 185 -7.32 6.50 8.49
C SER A 185 -5.82 6.40 8.23
N ILE A 186 -5.43 5.98 7.01
CA ILE A 186 -4.03 5.94 6.60
C ILE A 186 -3.43 7.35 6.62
N TYR A 187 -4.14 8.34 6.09
CA TYR A 187 -3.69 9.73 6.13
C TYR A 187 -3.47 10.21 7.57
N LEU A 188 -4.40 9.91 8.48
CA LEU A 188 -4.26 10.21 9.91
C LEU A 188 -3.01 9.55 10.50
N LEU A 189 -2.77 8.26 10.22
CA LEU A 189 -1.58 7.55 10.70
C LEU A 189 -0.28 8.21 10.19
N VAL A 190 -0.26 8.70 8.95
CA VAL A 190 0.88 9.44 8.39
C VAL A 190 1.07 10.79 9.09
N GLN A 191 -0.01 11.55 9.32
CA GLN A 191 0.05 12.83 10.05
C GLN A 191 0.56 12.66 11.48
N LEU A 192 0.16 11.58 12.15
CA LEU A 192 0.61 11.24 13.50
C LEU A 192 2.02 10.61 13.54
N LYS A 193 2.67 10.44 12.39
CA LYS A 193 3.98 9.76 12.25
C LYS A 193 3.97 8.33 12.78
N LEU A 194 2.83 7.66 12.66
CA LEU A 194 2.64 6.24 13.00
C LEU A 194 2.77 5.33 11.77
N ALA A 195 2.62 5.91 10.58
CA ALA A 195 3.00 5.31 9.32
C ALA A 195 3.88 6.27 8.52
N ASN A 196 4.81 5.73 7.75
CA ASN A 196 5.67 6.46 6.85
C ASN A 196 5.40 6.01 5.42
N ILE A 197 5.46 6.95 4.48
CA ILE A 197 5.43 6.61 3.06
C ILE A 197 6.87 6.35 2.62
N GLN A 198 7.13 5.13 2.17
CA GLN A 198 8.44 4.74 1.68
C GLN A 198 8.74 5.48 0.37
N GLN A 199 9.69 6.40 0.43
CA GLN A 199 10.25 7.05 -0.76
C GLN A 199 11.53 6.36 -1.26
N GLY A 200 12.09 5.46 -0.45
CA GLY A 200 13.31 4.73 -0.77
C GLY A 200 13.03 3.51 -1.63
N SER A 201 13.44 3.54 -2.89
CA SER A 201 13.56 2.32 -3.69
C SER A 201 14.75 1.49 -3.19
N LEU A 202 14.53 0.21 -2.86
CA LEU A 202 15.61 -0.74 -2.59
C LEU A 202 16.51 -0.97 -3.80
N PHE A 203 15.95 -0.82 -5.00
CA PHE A 203 16.66 -1.09 -6.25
C PHE A 203 17.80 -0.11 -6.51
N ARG A 204 17.63 1.20 -6.25
CA ARG A 204 18.69 2.17 -6.55
C ARG A 204 19.96 1.93 -5.71
N PRO A 205 19.90 1.82 -4.37
CA PRO A 205 21.07 1.46 -3.55
C PRO A 205 21.65 0.09 -3.91
N LEU A 206 20.80 -0.89 -4.25
CA LEU A 206 21.26 -2.21 -4.68
C LEU A 206 22.06 -2.14 -5.99
N THR A 207 21.54 -1.42 -7.00
CA THR A 207 22.23 -1.20 -8.29
C THR A 207 23.55 -0.46 -8.11
N ILE A 208 23.59 0.56 -7.25
CA ILE A 208 24.84 1.27 -6.92
C ILE A 208 25.84 0.29 -6.32
N PHE A 209 25.43 -0.52 -5.36
CA PHE A 209 26.31 -1.48 -4.71
C PHE A 209 26.80 -2.56 -5.69
N GLN A 210 25.93 -3.10 -6.55
CA GLN A 210 26.30 -4.04 -7.60
C GLN A 210 27.38 -3.46 -8.52
N LYS A 211 27.22 -2.23 -9.00
CA LYS A 211 28.18 -1.58 -9.90
C LYS A 211 29.52 -1.28 -9.23
N ILE A 212 29.50 -0.84 -7.97
CA ILE A 212 30.75 -0.67 -7.20
C ILE A 212 31.46 -2.01 -7.07
N SER A 213 30.73 -3.09 -6.76
CA SER A 213 31.32 -4.42 -6.62
C SER A 213 31.88 -4.94 -7.94
N GLU A 214 31.21 -4.67 -9.07
CA GLU A 214 31.69 -5.03 -10.42
C GLU A 214 32.99 -4.30 -10.78
N GLU A 215 33.10 -3.00 -10.50
CA GLU A 215 34.32 -2.23 -10.74
C GLU A 215 35.48 -2.70 -9.84
N ILE A 216 35.21 -3.01 -8.57
CA ILE A 216 36.22 -3.56 -7.66
C ILE A 216 36.62 -4.98 -8.10
N GLN A 217 35.68 -5.80 -8.57
CA GLN A 217 35.95 -7.13 -9.11
C GLN A 217 36.92 -7.09 -10.30
N ASN A 218 36.83 -6.07 -11.16
CA ASN A 218 37.78 -5.90 -12.26
C ASN A 218 39.21 -5.62 -11.77
N LEU A 219 39.38 -5.13 -10.54
CA LEU A 219 40.68 -4.84 -9.93
C LEU A 219 41.25 -6.02 -9.14
N VAL A 220 40.44 -6.66 -8.29
CA VAL A 220 40.90 -7.74 -7.39
C VAL A 220 40.67 -9.14 -7.94
N GLY A 221 39.85 -9.29 -8.98
CA GLY A 221 39.43 -10.58 -9.50
C GLY A 221 38.15 -11.14 -8.84
N PRO A 222 37.46 -12.08 -9.50
CA PRO A 222 36.15 -12.57 -9.08
C PRO A 222 36.16 -13.33 -7.75
N GLU A 223 37.16 -14.19 -7.52
CA GLU A 223 37.24 -14.99 -6.29
C GLU A 223 37.53 -14.12 -5.06
N ASP A 224 38.49 -13.21 -5.16
CA ASP A 224 38.83 -12.29 -4.07
C ASP A 224 37.67 -11.34 -3.76
N ASN A 225 37.00 -10.82 -4.79
CA ASN A 225 35.79 -9.99 -4.61
C ASN A 225 34.70 -10.75 -3.86
N LYS A 226 34.46 -12.01 -4.23
CA LYS A 226 33.48 -12.87 -3.56
C LYS A 226 33.82 -13.12 -2.11
N VAL A 227 35.10 -13.29 -1.77
CA VAL A 227 35.56 -13.41 -0.37
C VAL A 227 35.30 -12.12 0.40
N LEU A 228 35.57 -10.95 -0.19
CA LEU A 228 35.28 -9.65 0.44
C LEU A 228 33.78 -9.45 0.67
N LEU A 229 32.93 -9.80 -0.30
CA LEU A 229 31.47 -9.74 -0.18
C LEU A 229 30.96 -10.64 0.94
N ASN A 230 31.41 -11.90 1.00
CA ASN A 230 30.99 -12.82 2.06
C ASN A 230 31.49 -12.40 3.45
N SER A 231 32.73 -11.92 3.54
CA SER A 231 33.34 -11.50 4.81
C SER A 231 32.66 -10.24 5.36
N SER A 232 32.38 -9.26 4.50
CA SER A 232 31.65 -8.05 4.87
C SER A 232 30.19 -8.36 5.24
N LEU A 233 29.51 -9.27 4.53
CA LEU A 233 28.15 -9.68 4.86
C LEU A 233 28.10 -10.39 6.22
N HIS A 234 29.06 -11.28 6.49
CA HIS A 234 29.18 -11.94 7.78
C HIS A 234 29.56 -10.96 8.89
N TYR A 235 30.36 -9.93 8.63
CA TYR A 235 30.64 -8.87 9.61
C TYR A 235 29.37 -8.12 10.04
N VAL A 236 28.45 -7.84 9.10
CA VAL A 236 27.21 -7.09 9.40
C VAL A 236 26.17 -7.94 10.12
N HIS A 237 26.01 -9.21 9.72
CA HIS A 237 24.91 -10.06 10.19
C HIS A 237 25.33 -11.23 11.09
N GLY A 238 26.62 -11.55 11.18
CA GLY A 238 27.11 -12.75 11.86
C GLY A 238 26.44 -14.02 11.32
N ASP A 239 25.90 -14.81 12.25
CA ASP A 239 25.11 -16.02 11.99
C ASP A 239 23.59 -15.77 12.07
N SER A 240 23.17 -14.50 12.07
CA SER A 240 21.76 -14.14 12.11
C SER A 240 21.01 -14.66 10.88
N PRO A 241 19.74 -15.11 11.02
CA PRO A 241 18.88 -15.44 9.89
C PRO A 241 18.68 -14.25 8.93
N ALA A 242 18.98 -13.03 9.38
CA ALA A 242 19.05 -11.82 8.56
C ALA A 242 19.96 -11.96 7.34
N LYS A 243 21.08 -12.69 7.48
CA LYS A 243 22.04 -12.93 6.41
C LYS A 243 21.38 -13.55 5.17
N GLY A 244 20.39 -14.43 5.37
CA GLY A 244 19.69 -15.11 4.28
C GLY A 244 18.86 -14.18 3.37
N ARG A 245 18.57 -12.94 3.80
CA ARG A 245 17.91 -11.93 2.95
C ARG A 245 18.79 -11.50 1.78
N PHE A 246 20.10 -11.65 1.90
CA PHE A 246 21.06 -11.26 0.87
C PHE A 246 21.67 -12.50 0.22
N HIS A 247 21.79 -12.47 -1.10
CA HIS A 247 22.38 -13.53 -1.88
C HIS A 247 23.54 -12.99 -2.71
N ILE A 248 24.65 -13.74 -2.72
CA ILE A 248 25.80 -13.52 -3.58
C ILE A 248 25.85 -14.72 -4.51
N ASP A 249 25.67 -14.51 -5.80
CA ASP A 249 25.65 -15.60 -6.77
C ASP A 249 27.07 -16.10 -7.11
N HIS A 250 27.17 -17.03 -8.05
CA HIS A 250 28.45 -17.62 -8.46
C HIS A 250 29.39 -16.61 -9.14
N GLU A 251 28.85 -15.55 -9.73
CA GLU A 251 29.59 -14.50 -10.44
C GLU A 251 29.88 -13.28 -9.55
N GLY A 252 29.51 -13.33 -8.26
CA GLY A 252 29.72 -12.23 -7.31
C GLY A 252 28.62 -11.17 -7.35
N ARG A 253 27.49 -11.41 -8.04
CA ARG A 253 26.38 -10.45 -8.09
C ARG A 253 25.54 -10.51 -6.82
N ILE A 254 25.18 -9.35 -6.33
CA ILE A 254 24.44 -9.16 -5.09
C ILE A 254 22.94 -9.08 -5.40
N SER A 255 22.10 -9.81 -4.66
CA SER A 255 20.63 -9.69 -4.76
C SER A 255 19.94 -9.80 -3.40
N VAL A 256 18.68 -9.38 -3.34
CA VAL A 256 17.85 -9.39 -2.13
C VAL A 256 16.65 -10.31 -2.31
N ASN A 257 16.43 -11.20 -1.35
CA ASN A 257 15.32 -12.15 -1.35
C ASN A 257 14.04 -11.52 -0.78
N LEU A 258 13.23 -10.93 -1.66
CA LEU A 258 11.96 -10.28 -1.29
C LEU A 258 10.96 -11.26 -0.64
N ALA A 259 10.96 -12.53 -1.04
CA ALA A 259 10.07 -13.53 -0.45
C ALA A 259 10.42 -13.81 1.02
N GLN A 260 11.72 -13.83 1.35
CA GLN A 260 12.18 -13.97 2.72
C GLN A 260 11.91 -12.71 3.55
N MET A 261 12.02 -11.51 2.96
CA MET A 261 11.62 -10.26 3.61
C MET A 261 10.14 -10.29 4.01
N LYS A 262 9.27 -10.71 3.08
CA LYS A 262 7.83 -10.82 3.31
C LYS A 262 7.50 -11.85 4.39
N ARG A 263 8.12 -13.03 4.37
CA ARG A 263 7.94 -14.04 5.43
C ARG A 263 8.39 -13.57 6.80
N ALA A 264 9.45 -12.76 6.85
CA ALA A 264 10.00 -12.24 8.10
C ALA A 264 9.29 -10.96 8.59
N ALA A 265 8.33 -10.43 7.83
CA ALA A 265 7.66 -9.15 8.10
C ALA A 265 8.64 -8.00 8.37
N VAL A 266 9.76 -7.98 7.64
CA VAL A 266 10.79 -6.95 7.76
C VAL A 266 10.53 -5.86 6.72
N PRO A 267 10.36 -4.58 7.13
CA PRO A 267 10.06 -3.51 6.20
C PRO A 267 11.25 -3.18 5.28
N VAL A 268 10.97 -2.60 4.11
CA VAL A 268 12.01 -2.19 3.14
C VAL A 268 13.03 -1.24 3.76
N SER A 269 12.62 -0.35 4.66
CA SER A 269 13.50 0.62 5.31
C SER A 269 14.62 -0.06 6.13
N ALA A 270 14.28 -1.14 6.85
CA ALA A 270 15.21 -1.89 7.66
C ALA A 270 16.22 -2.62 6.76
N VAL A 271 15.75 -3.20 5.66
CA VAL A 271 16.63 -3.86 4.68
C VAL A 271 17.51 -2.85 3.94
N LEU A 272 17.00 -1.65 3.63
CA LEU A 272 17.79 -0.55 3.09
C LEU A 272 18.94 -0.14 4.03
N LEU A 273 18.66 -0.09 5.34
CA LEU A 273 19.68 0.20 6.35
C LEU A 273 20.72 -0.93 6.43
N GLU A 274 20.28 -2.19 6.40
CA GLU A 274 21.17 -3.35 6.37
C GLU A 274 22.06 -3.37 5.11
N LEU A 275 21.48 -3.11 3.94
CA LEU A 275 22.19 -3.01 2.67
C LEU A 275 23.24 -1.89 2.72
N ARG A 276 22.90 -0.73 3.30
CA ARG A 276 23.86 0.38 3.48
C ARG A 276 25.02 -0.04 4.39
N ARG A 277 24.74 -0.65 5.55
CA ARG A 277 25.77 -1.15 6.47
C ARG A 277 26.67 -2.18 5.81
N TRP A 278 26.08 -3.07 4.99
CA TRP A 278 26.86 -4.05 4.23
C TRP A 278 27.76 -3.39 3.19
N MET A 279 27.25 -2.44 2.43
CA MET A 279 28.06 -1.67 1.48
C MET A 279 29.22 -0.93 2.18
N GLU A 280 28.98 -0.29 3.32
CA GLU A 280 30.01 0.37 4.13
C GLU A 280 31.09 -0.62 4.60
N ALA A 281 30.68 -1.79 5.11
CA ALA A 281 31.60 -2.84 5.50
C ALA A 281 32.41 -3.35 4.30
N TYR A 282 31.77 -3.64 3.17
CA TYR A 282 32.43 -4.11 1.96
C TYR A 282 33.48 -3.11 1.46
N LEU A 283 33.16 -1.81 1.44
CA LEU A 283 34.12 -0.76 1.08
C LEU A 283 35.30 -0.71 2.06
N ALA A 284 35.08 -0.88 3.36
CA ALA A 284 36.16 -0.93 4.34
C ALA A 284 37.10 -2.13 4.14
N TYR A 285 36.55 -3.31 3.82
CA TYR A 285 37.34 -4.49 3.47
C TYR A 285 38.11 -4.29 2.15
N SER A 286 37.45 -3.73 1.13
CA SER A 286 38.06 -3.44 -0.17
C SER A 286 39.22 -2.45 -0.05
N ARG A 287 39.05 -1.37 0.75
CA ARG A 287 40.13 -0.42 1.04
C ARG A 287 41.33 -1.10 1.70
N ARG A 288 41.12 -2.05 2.61
CA ARG A 288 42.23 -2.79 3.26
C ARG A 288 42.96 -3.70 2.28
N GLN A 289 42.23 -4.39 1.40
CA GLN A 289 42.82 -5.26 0.38
C GLN A 289 43.61 -4.46 -0.65
N LEU A 290 43.10 -3.29 -1.05
CA LEU A 290 43.72 -2.41 -2.04
C LEU A 290 44.69 -1.38 -1.45
N ALA A 291 44.83 -1.32 -0.11
CA ALA A 291 45.76 -0.42 0.58
C ALA A 291 47.23 -0.65 0.18
N GLY A 292 47.55 -1.83 -0.37
CA GLY A 292 48.87 -2.13 -0.93
C GLY A 292 49.13 -1.52 -2.32
N TYR A 293 48.11 -0.99 -2.99
CA TYR A 293 48.19 -0.47 -4.37
C TYR A 293 47.95 1.05 -4.41
N ASP A 294 46.76 1.52 -4.01
CA ASP A 294 46.42 2.93 -3.84
C ASP A 294 45.08 3.03 -3.11
N ALA A 295 45.08 3.64 -1.92
CA ALA A 295 43.90 3.73 -1.06
C ALA A 295 42.80 4.63 -1.65
N ALA A 296 43.14 5.53 -2.58
CA ALA A 296 42.19 6.47 -3.18
C ALA A 296 41.29 5.84 -4.26
N ILE A 297 41.72 4.72 -4.87
CA ILE A 297 41.00 4.07 -5.99
C ILE A 297 39.56 3.70 -5.61
N VAL A 298 39.35 3.20 -4.39
CA VAL A 298 38.00 2.82 -3.92
C VAL A 298 37.10 4.05 -3.83
N ASP A 299 37.62 5.18 -3.36
CA ASP A 299 36.85 6.42 -3.22
C ASP A 299 36.55 7.05 -4.58
N GLU A 300 37.46 6.92 -5.56
CA GLU A 300 37.23 7.31 -6.96
C GLU A 300 36.13 6.48 -7.62
N ILE A 301 36.14 5.15 -7.45
CA ILE A 301 35.10 4.26 -7.98
C ILE A 301 33.73 4.64 -7.39
N VAL A 302 33.65 4.82 -6.08
CA VAL A 302 32.40 5.21 -5.40
C VAL A 302 31.90 6.55 -5.95
N THR A 303 32.78 7.53 -6.09
CA THR A 303 32.43 8.86 -6.62
C THR A 303 31.94 8.77 -8.06
N LYS A 304 32.64 8.01 -8.92
CA LYS A 304 32.26 7.76 -10.32
C LYS A 304 30.89 7.10 -10.43
N VAL A 305 30.63 6.04 -9.66
CA VAL A 305 29.36 5.31 -9.72
C VAL A 305 28.21 6.16 -9.20
N ILE A 306 28.39 6.87 -8.08
CA ILE A 306 27.33 7.73 -7.52
C ILE A 306 26.98 8.86 -8.49
N ASN A 307 27.97 9.55 -9.05
CA ASN A 307 27.76 10.66 -9.97
C ASN A 307 26.97 10.24 -11.23
N ASN A 308 27.22 9.01 -11.72
CA ASN A 308 26.50 8.43 -12.85
C ASN A 308 25.05 8.01 -12.53
N HIS A 309 24.63 8.02 -11.27
CA HIS A 309 23.26 7.68 -10.85
C HIS A 309 22.53 8.86 -10.19
N THR A 310 23.12 10.05 -10.15
CA THR A 310 22.48 11.30 -9.70
C THR A 310 22.03 12.22 -10.83
N ASN A 311 22.45 11.95 -12.07
CA ASN A 311 21.92 12.58 -13.30
C ASN A 311 20.84 11.69 -13.93
#